data_AF-A0A8S2T319-F1
#
_entry.id   AF-A0A8S2T319-F1
#
_cell.length_a   1.000
_cell.length_b   1.000
_cell.length_c   1.000
_cell.angle_alpha   90.00
_cell.angle_beta   90.00
_cell.angle_gamma   90.00
#
_symmetry.space_group_name_H-M   'P 1'
#
loop_
_entity.id
_entity.type
_entity.pdbx_description
1 polymer ?
#
loop_
_entity_poly.entity_id
_entity_poly.type
_entity_poly.pdbx_seq_one_letter_code
_entity_poly.pdbx_strand_id
1 'polypeptide(L)' 'YLLRLFGIPYLVSPTEAEAQCAYLDLTNQCDGVITDDSDVWLFGASHVYRHFFRQEQLVEHYDSTIIANQL' A
#
# COMPACT_ATOMS: atom_id res chain seq x y z
N TYR A 1 13.36 -5.49 15.22
CA TYR A 1 13.34 -5.25 16.67
C TYR A 1 12.53 -4.00 17.02
N LEU A 2 12.79 -2.86 16.38
CA LEU A 2 12.06 -1.59 16.61
C LEU A 2 10.52 -1.74 16.55
N LEU A 3 9.98 -2.37 15.49
CA LEU A 3 8.52 -2.57 15.37
C LEU A 3 7.91 -3.34 16.56
N ARG A 4 8.64 -4.31 17.12
CA ARG A 4 8.20 -5.04 18.32
C ARG A 4 8.14 -4.16 19.56
N LEU A 5 9.08 -3.22 19.71
CA LEU A 5 9.07 -2.26 20.82
C LEU A 5 7.88 -1.30 20.73
N PHE A 6 7.48 -0.92 19.52
CA PHE A 6 6.31 -0.08 19.28
C PHE A 6 4.98 -0.86 19.26
N GLY A 7 5.01 -2.19 19.38
CA GLY A 7 3.80 -3.02 19.29
C GLY A 7 3.17 -3.06 17.88
N ILE A 8 3.93 -2.70 16.84
CA ILE A 8 3.45 -2.68 15.46
C ILE A 8 3.62 -4.09 14.86
N PRO A 9 2.53 -4.74 14.41
CA PRO A 9 2.60 -6.04 13.78
C PRO A 9 3.34 -5.95 12.45
N TYR A 10 4.08 -7.00 12.11
CA TYR A 10 4.72 -7.13 10.82
C TYR A 10 4.74 -8.61 10.41
N LEU A 11 4.81 -8.82 9.11
CA LEU A 11 5.00 -10.13 8.50
C LEU A 11 6.12 -10.06 7.48
N VAL A 12 6.54 -11.21 6.96
CA VAL A 12 7.51 -11.31 5.88
C VAL A 12 6.76 -11.86 4.67
N SER A 13 6.76 -11.12 3.57
CA SER A 13 6.18 -11.59 2.30
C SER A 13 6.91 -12.85 1.84
N PRO A 14 6.22 -13.83 1.21
CA PRO A 14 6.88 -14.94 0.54
C PRO A 14 7.83 -14.48 -0.57
N THR A 15 7.52 -13.36 -1.22
CA THR A 15 8.31 -12.76 -2.30
C THR A 15 8.32 -11.23 -2.15
N GLU A 16 7.70 -10.50 -3.08
CA GLU A 16 7.68 -9.04 -3.14
C GLU A 16 6.68 -8.46 -2.12
N ALA A 17 7.03 -7.34 -1.49
CA ALA A 17 6.22 -6.77 -0.42
C ALA A 17 4.92 -6.18 -0.97
N GLU A 18 4.98 -5.51 -2.12
CA GLU A 18 3.89 -4.86 -2.84
C GLU A 18 2.81 -5.88 -3.22
N ALA A 19 3.21 -7.08 -3.65
CA ALA A 19 2.29 -8.19 -3.94
C ALA A 19 1.53 -8.64 -2.68
N GLN A 20 2.22 -8.74 -1.54
CA GLN A 20 1.61 -9.12 -0.28
C GLN A 20 0.70 -8.02 0.27
N CYS A 21 1.08 -6.74 0.11
CA CYS A 21 0.27 -5.59 0.49
C CYS A 21 -1.01 -5.50 -0.36
N ALA A 22 -0.90 -5.65 -1.68
CA ALA A 22 -2.05 -5.69 -2.59
C ALA A 22 -3.02 -6.82 -2.21
N TYR A 23 -2.50 -8.00 -1.85
CA TYR A 23 -3.32 -9.10 -1.36
C TYR A 23 -4.08 -8.75 -0.07
N LEU A 24 -3.44 -8.06 0.89
CA LEU A 24 -4.09 -7.66 2.15
C LEU A 24 -5.22 -6.64 1.90
N ASP A 25 -5.01 -5.68 0.99
CA ASP A 25 -6.04 -4.72 0.56
C ASP A 25 -7.22 -5.46 -0.12
N LEU A 26 -6.93 -6.30 -1.13
CA LEU A 26 -7.93 -7.10 -1.84
C LEU A 26 -8.75 -8.03 -0.95
N THR A 27 -8.19 -8.48 0.17
CA THR A 27 -8.86 -9.38 1.13
C THR A 27 -9.45 -8.64 2.33
N ASN A 28 -9.50 -7.31 2.31
CA ASN A 28 -10.02 -6.45 3.38
C ASN A 28 -9.32 -6.67 4.74
N GLN A 29 -8.04 -7.02 4.71
CA GLN A 29 -7.19 -7.09 5.90
C GLN A 29 -6.53 -5.75 6.21
N CYS A 30 -6.52 -4.82 5.26
CA CYS A 30 -6.21 -3.41 5.44
C CYS A 30 -7.08 -2.53 4.52
N ASP A 31 -7.18 -1.25 4.82
CA ASP A 31 -7.96 -0.27 4.05
C ASP A 31 -7.16 0.42 2.93
N GLY A 32 -5.90 0.01 2.74
CA GLY A 32 -5.04 0.50 1.67
C GLY A 32 -3.56 0.23 1.89
N VAL A 33 -2.76 0.61 0.89
CA VAL A 33 -1.33 0.36 0.83
C VAL A 33 -0.56 1.68 0.80
N ILE A 34 0.37 1.87 1.74
CA ILE A 34 1.31 2.98 1.69
C ILE A 34 2.57 2.52 0.95
N THR A 35 2.77 3.02 -0.27
CA THR A 35 3.97 2.75 -1.06
C THR A 35 4.14 3.81 -2.15
N ASP A 36 5.39 4.11 -2.52
CA ASP A 36 5.71 4.96 -3.67
C ASP A 36 5.99 4.17 -4.95
N ASP A 37 6.08 2.83 -4.83
CA ASP A 37 6.35 1.90 -5.93
C ASP A 37 5.07 1.63 -6.74
N SER A 38 5.16 1.75 -8.07
CA SER A 38 4.03 1.54 -8.98
C SER A 38 3.69 0.08 -9.21
N ASP A 39 4.58 -0.86 -8.91
CA ASP A 39 4.34 -2.29 -9.14
C ASP A 39 3.15 -2.82 -8.33
N VAL A 40 2.78 -2.12 -7.25
CA VAL A 40 1.58 -2.38 -6.44
C VAL A 40 0.29 -2.43 -7.27
N TRP A 41 0.20 -1.66 -8.37
CA TRP A 41 -0.94 -1.67 -9.28
C TRP A 41 -0.98 -2.94 -10.13
N LEU A 42 0.19 -3.43 -10.56
CA LEU A 42 0.29 -4.67 -11.34
C LEU A 42 -0.09 -5.89 -10.49
N PHE A 43 0.09 -5.80 -9.17
CA PHE A 43 -0.37 -6.80 -8.21
C PHE A 43 -1.84 -6.65 -7.80
N GLY A 44 -2.52 -5.60 -8.25
CA GLY A 44 -3.97 -5.43 -8.11
C GLY A 44 -4.44 -4.70 -6.86
N ALA A 45 -3.62 -3.85 -6.24
CA ALA A 45 -4.10 -3.00 -5.15
C ALA A 45 -5.24 -2.07 -5.62
N SER A 46 -6.19 -1.83 -4.71
CA SER A 46 -7.35 -0.95 -4.92
C SER A 46 -7.09 0.46 -4.40
N HIS A 47 -6.48 0.58 -3.22
CA HIS A 47 -6.27 1.86 -2.55
C HIS A 47 -4.78 2.07 -2.24
N VAL A 48 -4.19 3.13 -2.79
CA VAL A 48 -2.75 3.41 -2.64
C VAL A 48 -2.51 4.84 -2.17
N TYR A 49 -1.67 4.97 -1.14
CA TYR A 49 -1.23 6.24 -0.57
C TYR A 49 0.24 6.47 -0.90
N ARG A 50 0.53 7.53 -1.68
CA ARG A 50 1.87 7.92 -2.08
C ARG A 50 2.34 9.16 -1.34
N HIS A 51 3.65 9.32 -1.26
CA HIS A 51 4.34 10.46 -0.66
C HIS A 51 4.07 10.64 0.84
N PHE A 52 3.66 9.56 1.52
CA PHE A 52 3.22 9.60 2.92
C PHE A 52 4.29 10.15 3.90
N PHE A 53 5.57 9.89 3.62
CA PHE A 53 6.69 10.31 4.47
C PHE A 53 7.43 11.55 3.97
N ARG A 54 6.91 12.25 2.95
CA ARG A 54 7.50 13.53 2.53
C ARG A 54 7.29 14.60 3.60
N GLN A 55 8.12 15.63 3.56
CA GLN A 55 7.99 16.79 4.45
C GLN A 55 6.76 17.65 4.11
N GLU A 56 6.26 17.52 2.88
CA GLU A 56 5.00 18.10 2.43
C GLU A 56 3.84 17.44 3.20
N GLN A 57 2.92 18.24 3.75
CA GLN A 57 1.80 17.74 4.55
C GLN A 57 0.65 17.15 3.71
N LEU A 58 0.91 16.76 2.46
CA LEU A 58 -0.11 16.22 1.57
C LEU A 58 0.26 14.80 1.15
N VAL A 59 -0.63 13.87 1.45
CA VAL A 59 -0.57 12.49 0.96
C VAL A 59 -1.43 12.39 -0.29
N GLU A 60 -0.91 11.78 -1.33
CA GLU A 60 -1.67 11.51 -2.55
C GLU A 60 -2.39 10.17 -2.41
N HIS A 61 -3.72 10.19 -2.57
CA HIS A 61 -4.53 8.97 -2.56
C HIS A 61 -4.97 8.64 -3.98
N TYR A 62 -4.78 7.38 -4.36
CA TYR A 62 -5.14 6.82 -5.64
C TYR A 62 -6.07 5.63 -5.45
N ASP A 63 -7.12 5.59 -6.26
CA ASP A 63 -8.10 4.50 -6.30
C ASP A 63 -8.06 3.84 -7.67
N SER A 64 -7.93 2.50 -7.68
CA SER A 64 -7.81 1.73 -8.91
C SER A 64 -9.02 1.89 -9.84
N THR A 65 -10.22 2.08 -9.28
CA THR A 65 -11.45 2.30 -10.05
C THR A 65 -11.43 3.66 -10.73
N ILE A 66 -10.89 4.69 -10.08
CA ILE A 66 -10.75 6.02 -10.68
C ILE A 66 -9.72 5.98 -11.80
N ILE A 67 -8.57 5.33 -11.57
CA ILE A 67 -7.52 5.18 -12.59
C ILE A 67 -8.07 4.45 -13.81
N ALA A 68 -8.78 3.34 -13.61
CA ALA A 68 -9.34 2.55 -14.70
C ALA A 68 -10.41 3.29 -15.52
N ASN A 69 -11.14 4.22 -14.91
CA ASN A 69 -12.19 4.99 -15.58
C ASN A 69 -11.68 6.27 -16.27
N GLN A 70 -10.42 6.68 -16.02
CA GLN A 70 -9.82 7.89 -16.58
C GLN A 70 -8.84 7.62 -17.74
N LEU A 71 -8.62 6.35 -18.07
CA LEU A 71 -7.85 5.87 -19.24
C LEU A 71 -8.80 5.37 -20.33
#